data_AF-A0A1P8RIC9-F1
#
_entry.id   AF-A0A1P8RIC9-F1
#
_cell.length_a   1.000
_cell.length_b   1.000
_cell.length_c   1.000
_cell.angle_alpha   90.00
_cell.angle_beta   90.00
_cell.angle_gamma   90.00
#
_symmetry.space_group_name_H-M   'P 1'
#
loop_
_entity.id
_entity.type
_entity.pdbx_description
1 polymer ?
#
loop_
_entity_poly.entity_id
_entity_poly.type
_entity_poly.pdbx_seq_one_letter_code
_entity_poly.pdbx_strand_id
1 'polypeptide(L)'
;MAREPSVSDGDRDVGSETRPAEQTTQTTGLLGRRSYMKLAGATTAAAAMFATGSSADEDDYEVIEASGQTINVDNETFENKLIDVSNGNAITVSVGDDATIRNVGVSGLYQGDGFIFSIGGGGEVEFDNVYLGDGANKTGGDHAHGPGAVFYHRNASADVTFRRMNVQGYPNNGFYCSNSANGGAITWIDCYGKNNGVSTFRAASGEDSLHNCVAYNDDTDYSTDYGSWGGYTEDSGRPLWVHSPGGVVAEDCHFAAGSYPSAVLTHDGANATLDGGAISGGTSGAVDTSSAGSDPDLSVPDGVPTSPEEAVSGNEHGGSGSGDDEAVGNGDDEELPNALVFDGNETTNATRYEFEVAGDVEPSSGEDADIDGSLVHGVVADWSEPFRFDGDLEQLTLDGPATVSLDGDEIDPDDYGEEYPHTLEVEGEGEPTSFEVTVDGSIDLESSAAEDDETTTVSGSTVQSSVTDDTVTVEFSGALTDVTIIDGDATVRLDDDVIDSDDYGDHKLLPHALVIDGTEDDDPSEYTFTASGAVVESTYQDATIDDDDVIEAQSVTGDVDGHLDAYWFDGDIEDFTLVGNATVDIQYNVREQ
;
A
#
# COMPACT_ATOMS: atom_id res chain seq x y z
N MET A 1 15.46 -21.90 52.82
CA MET A 1 16.79 -21.79 52.17
C MET A 1 16.81 -20.42 51.52
N ALA A 2 17.37 -19.44 52.23
CA ALA A 2 17.39 -18.05 51.80
C ALA A 2 18.42 -17.88 50.66
N ARG A 3 18.03 -17.22 49.57
CA ARG A 3 18.96 -16.71 48.55
C ARG A 3 19.12 -15.21 48.77
N GLU A 4 20.38 -14.80 48.72
CA GLU A 4 20.90 -13.45 48.93
C GLU A 4 20.51 -12.49 47.79
N PRO A 5 20.49 -11.17 48.03
CA PRO A 5 20.19 -10.17 47.00
C PRO A 5 21.44 -9.84 46.17
N SER A 6 21.25 -9.62 44.87
CA SER A 6 22.29 -9.06 43.99
C SER A 6 22.47 -7.57 44.27
N VAL A 7 23.73 -7.18 44.45
CA VAL A 7 24.20 -5.82 44.71
C VAL A 7 24.44 -5.09 43.39
N SER A 8 24.10 -3.81 43.38
CA SER A 8 24.44 -2.80 42.38
C SER A 8 25.89 -2.35 42.55
N ASP A 9 26.66 -2.38 41.46
CA ASP A 9 27.87 -1.57 41.26
C ASP A 9 27.62 -0.83 39.92
N GLY A 10 27.62 0.50 39.80
CA GLY A 10 28.31 1.49 40.61
C GLY A 10 29.59 1.91 39.91
N ASP A 11 29.43 2.73 38.86
CA ASP A 11 30.28 3.85 38.42
C ASP A 11 31.81 3.74 38.64
N ARG A 12 32.57 3.74 37.53
CA ARG A 12 34.00 4.08 37.53
C ARG A 12 34.34 4.92 36.30
N ASP A 13 34.31 6.23 36.51
CA ASP A 13 35.03 7.21 35.72
C ASP A 13 36.37 7.56 36.39
N VAL A 14 37.49 7.45 35.66
CA VAL A 14 38.71 8.26 35.85
C VAL A 14 39.67 8.12 34.65
N GLY A 15 39.74 9.19 33.83
CA GLY A 15 40.91 10.07 33.83
C GLY A 15 42.05 9.84 32.83
N SER A 16 41.89 10.48 31.66
CA SER A 16 42.86 11.35 30.95
C SER A 16 44.27 10.87 30.57
N GLU A 17 44.54 10.81 29.25
CA GLU A 17 45.67 11.50 28.61
C GLU A 17 45.26 12.11 27.24
N THR A 18 45.09 13.44 27.24
CA THR A 18 45.26 14.48 26.20
C THR A 18 46.21 14.11 25.03
N ARG A 19 46.03 14.40 23.72
CA ARG A 19 45.49 15.50 22.84
C ARG A 19 45.57 15.03 21.35
N PRO A 20 45.17 15.80 20.30
CA PRO A 20 44.01 16.70 20.09
C PRO A 20 43.29 16.41 18.73
N ALA A 21 41.95 16.47 18.69
CA ALA A 21 41.11 17.57 18.18
C ALA A 21 40.92 17.61 16.65
N GLU A 22 39.68 17.39 16.22
CA GLU A 22 39.06 18.23 15.19
C GLU A 22 37.63 18.59 15.59
N GLN A 23 37.27 19.83 15.29
CA GLN A 23 36.20 20.60 15.91
C GLN A 23 34.82 20.23 15.37
N THR A 24 33.93 19.97 16.31
CA THR A 24 32.50 20.13 16.20
C THR A 24 32.18 21.56 15.75
N THR A 25 31.40 21.71 14.67
CA THR A 25 30.67 22.96 14.41
C THR A 25 29.19 22.62 14.37
N GLN A 26 28.48 23.02 15.43
CA GLN A 26 27.03 23.18 15.43
C GLN A 26 26.67 24.38 14.54
N THR A 27 25.60 24.26 13.76
CA THR A 27 24.88 25.43 13.24
C THR A 27 23.39 25.23 13.45
N THR A 28 22.87 26.06 14.36
CA THR A 28 21.46 26.34 14.65
C THR A 28 20.70 26.81 13.41
N GLY A 29 19.43 26.45 13.34
CA GLY A 29 18.55 26.66 12.19
C GLY A 29 18.20 28.11 11.84
N LEU A 30 17.53 28.23 10.69
CA LEU A 30 16.55 29.22 10.25
C LEU A 30 16.49 29.18 8.71
N LEU A 31 15.47 28.58 8.10
CA LEU A 31 15.04 28.96 6.75
C LEU A 31 13.52 28.76 6.59
N GLY A 32 12.79 29.86 6.78
CA GLY A 32 11.47 30.01 6.18
C GLY A 32 11.59 30.33 4.69
N ARG A 33 10.75 29.65 3.90
CA ARG A 33 10.06 30.08 2.67
C ARG A 33 10.81 31.01 1.68
N ARG A 34 11.10 30.43 0.49
CA ARG A 34 11.21 31.01 -0.88
C ARG A 34 12.56 31.56 -1.40
N SER A 35 13.04 30.86 -2.44
CA SER A 35 13.59 31.36 -3.73
C SER A 35 15.12 31.56 -3.99
N TYR A 36 15.52 30.95 -5.12
CA TYR A 36 16.56 31.24 -6.13
C TYR A 36 17.98 30.63 -6.05
N MET A 37 18.29 29.89 -7.12
CA MET A 37 19.59 29.49 -7.66
C MET A 37 20.75 30.50 -7.44
N LYS A 38 21.92 29.96 -7.05
CA LYS A 38 23.23 30.37 -7.58
C LYS A 38 24.33 29.32 -7.36
N LEU A 39 24.86 28.86 -8.49
CA LEU A 39 26.06 28.06 -8.73
C LEU A 39 27.33 28.61 -8.06
N ALA A 40 28.10 27.78 -7.34
CA ALA A 40 29.58 27.66 -7.39
C ALA A 40 30.15 26.74 -6.30
N GLY A 41 30.91 25.70 -6.69
CA GLY A 41 32.01 25.15 -5.89
C GLY A 41 32.00 23.64 -5.67
N ALA A 42 32.59 22.90 -6.61
CA ALA A 42 32.77 21.45 -6.59
C ALA A 42 33.69 20.91 -5.47
N THR A 43 33.26 19.83 -4.82
CA THR A 43 34.08 18.64 -4.47
C THR A 43 33.15 17.43 -4.31
N THR A 44 33.41 16.39 -5.09
CA THR A 44 32.60 15.18 -5.29
C THR A 44 32.89 14.09 -4.25
N ALA A 45 31.88 13.22 -4.06
CA ALA A 45 31.82 11.86 -3.46
C ALA A 45 31.24 11.77 -2.03
N ALA A 46 30.18 11.00 -1.73
CA ALA A 46 29.26 10.20 -2.53
C ALA A 46 28.02 9.83 -1.67
N ALA A 47 26.87 9.71 -2.33
CA ALA A 47 25.61 9.05 -1.96
C ALA A 47 24.73 9.63 -0.84
N ALA A 48 23.57 10.16 -1.28
CA ALA A 48 22.23 10.13 -0.67
C ALA A 48 21.55 11.52 -0.62
N MET A 49 20.87 11.90 -1.72
CA MET A 49 19.88 12.98 -1.90
C MET A 49 19.44 12.90 -3.40
N PHE A 50 18.19 12.98 -3.86
CA PHE A 50 16.84 13.09 -3.31
C PHE A 50 15.86 12.80 -4.46
N ALA A 51 14.66 12.37 -4.09
CA ALA A 51 13.40 12.32 -4.84
C ALA A 51 13.24 13.27 -6.05
N THR A 52 12.75 12.71 -7.16
CA THR A 52 12.01 13.38 -8.24
C THR A 52 10.65 12.69 -8.34
N GLY A 53 9.58 13.47 -8.19
CA GLY A 53 8.23 12.96 -7.96
C GLY A 53 7.59 12.35 -9.20
N SER A 54 7.08 11.13 -9.02
CA SER A 54 6.20 10.41 -9.92
C SER A 54 4.81 11.06 -9.95
N SER A 55 4.21 11.12 -11.14
CA SER A 55 2.76 11.25 -11.30
C SER A 55 2.08 9.95 -10.86
N ALA A 56 0.91 10.08 -10.22
CA ALA A 56 0.09 8.97 -9.75
C ALA A 56 -0.58 8.19 -10.91
N ASP A 57 -0.97 6.94 -10.59
CA ASP A 57 -1.51 5.83 -11.40
C ASP A 57 -0.44 4.75 -11.73
N GLU A 58 -0.48 3.48 -11.33
CA GLU A 58 -1.34 2.63 -10.45
C GLU A 58 -0.49 2.20 -9.22
N ASP A 59 -1.11 1.98 -8.05
CA ASP A 59 -0.51 1.90 -6.69
C ASP A 59 -0.20 3.26 -6.05
N ASP A 60 -1.13 3.80 -5.25
CA ASP A 60 -1.01 5.08 -4.49
C ASP A 60 0.07 5.08 -3.38
N TYR A 61 1.00 4.12 -3.39
CA TYR A 61 2.03 3.91 -2.37
C TYR A 61 3.42 3.64 -2.95
N GLU A 62 4.45 4.08 -2.23
CA GLU A 62 5.85 3.83 -2.60
C GLU A 62 6.34 2.51 -2.00
N VAL A 63 6.96 1.67 -2.83
CA VAL A 63 7.66 0.45 -2.36
C VAL A 63 9.11 0.78 -1.98
N ILE A 64 9.50 0.41 -0.76
CA ILE A 64 10.86 0.57 -0.23
C ILE A 64 11.47 -0.80 -0.01
N GLU A 65 12.38 -1.21 -0.88
CA GLU A 65 13.15 -2.43 -0.68
C GLU A 65 14.19 -2.27 0.44
N ALA A 66 14.24 -3.24 1.35
CA ALA A 66 15.26 -3.28 2.39
C ALA A 66 16.66 -3.53 1.79
N SER A 67 17.65 -2.78 2.25
CA SER A 67 19.05 -2.81 1.80
C SER A 67 20.05 -2.66 2.95
N GLY A 68 19.59 -2.68 4.20
CA GLY A 68 20.39 -2.40 5.40
C GLY A 68 20.36 -0.93 5.83
N GLN A 69 19.41 -0.15 5.31
CA GLN A 69 19.33 1.30 5.47
C GLN A 69 18.61 1.74 6.74
N THR A 70 18.85 3.00 7.11
CA THR A 70 18.04 3.72 8.10
C THR A 70 17.35 4.90 7.43
N ILE A 71 16.03 4.97 7.57
CA ILE A 71 15.20 6.10 7.17
C ILE A 71 15.02 6.98 8.40
N ASN A 72 15.20 8.29 8.27
CA ASN A 72 14.95 9.23 9.36
C ASN A 72 13.68 10.00 9.02
N VAL A 73 12.74 10.05 9.96
CA VAL A 73 11.47 10.78 9.84
C VAL A 73 11.42 11.78 10.98
N ASP A 74 11.49 13.08 10.70
CA ASP A 74 11.55 14.12 11.72
C ASP A 74 10.78 15.37 11.28
N ASN A 75 9.81 15.82 12.09
CA ASN A 75 8.91 16.92 11.80
C ASN A 75 8.18 16.78 10.44
N GLU A 76 7.84 15.55 10.08
CA GLU A 76 7.24 15.20 8.79
C GLU A 76 6.32 13.99 8.88
N THR A 77 5.56 13.77 7.81
CA THR A 77 4.69 12.60 7.62
C THR A 77 5.37 11.61 6.69
N PHE A 78 5.51 10.37 7.13
CA PHE A 78 5.96 9.23 6.35
C PHE A 78 4.78 8.31 6.09
N GLU A 79 4.26 8.34 4.86
CA GLU A 79 2.98 7.71 4.54
C GLU A 79 2.88 7.04 3.19
N ASN A 80 1.92 6.12 3.09
CA ASN A 80 1.64 5.28 1.92
C ASN A 80 2.92 4.57 1.46
N LYS A 81 3.48 3.75 2.34
CA LYS A 81 4.76 3.05 2.12
C LYS A 81 4.62 1.56 2.32
N LEU A 82 4.95 0.79 1.28
CA LEU A 82 5.13 -0.65 1.39
C LEU A 82 6.63 -0.95 1.57
N ILE A 83 7.05 -1.37 2.76
CA ILE A 83 8.43 -1.73 3.03
C ILE A 83 8.62 -3.22 2.76
N ASP A 84 9.34 -3.57 1.70
CA ASP A 84 9.64 -4.96 1.34
C ASP A 84 10.92 -5.44 2.04
N VAL A 85 10.78 -6.42 2.94
CA VAL A 85 11.89 -7.07 3.64
C VAL A 85 12.13 -8.52 3.19
N SER A 86 11.45 -8.97 2.13
CA SER A 86 11.51 -10.34 1.59
C SER A 86 12.91 -10.76 1.16
N ASN A 87 13.75 -9.79 0.76
CA ASN A 87 15.15 -10.01 0.38
C ASN A 87 16.09 -10.33 1.56
N GLY A 88 15.59 -10.27 2.80
CA GLY A 88 16.32 -10.61 4.02
C GLY A 88 17.30 -9.53 4.51
N ASN A 89 17.38 -8.38 3.85
CA ASN A 89 18.13 -7.24 4.36
C ASN A 89 17.39 -6.57 5.53
N ALA A 90 18.15 -5.91 6.40
CA ALA A 90 17.58 -5.13 7.49
C ALA A 90 17.09 -3.76 7.02
N ILE A 91 16.20 -3.15 7.80
CA ILE A 91 15.81 -1.75 7.68
C ILE A 91 15.45 -1.21 9.07
N THR A 92 15.61 0.09 9.27
CA THR A 92 15.13 0.81 10.46
C THR A 92 14.55 2.16 10.06
N VAL A 93 13.37 2.49 10.58
CA VAL A 93 12.78 3.82 10.53
C VAL A 93 13.03 4.50 11.89
N SER A 94 13.94 5.47 11.90
CA SER A 94 14.28 6.31 13.04
C SER A 94 13.29 7.47 13.12
N VAL A 95 12.44 7.46 14.15
CA VAL A 95 11.35 8.42 14.32
C VAL A 95 11.78 9.53 15.30
N GLY A 96 11.86 10.74 14.76
CA GLY A 96 12.28 11.99 15.39
C GLY A 96 11.15 12.75 16.06
N ASP A 97 11.30 14.06 16.15
CA ASP A 97 10.33 14.94 16.82
C ASP A 97 9.10 15.16 15.92
N ASP A 98 7.91 15.30 16.50
CA ASP A 98 6.69 15.72 15.78
C ASP A 98 6.43 14.97 14.45
N ALA A 99 6.64 13.65 14.44
CA ALA A 99 6.58 12.80 13.25
C ALA A 99 5.27 12.00 13.17
N THR A 100 4.74 11.84 11.96
CA THR A 100 3.56 10.99 11.68
C THR A 100 3.94 9.84 10.77
N ILE A 101 3.59 8.61 11.14
CA ILE A 101 3.74 7.40 10.34
C ILE A 101 2.33 6.91 10.01
N ARG A 102 1.94 6.89 8.73
CA ARG A 102 0.56 6.57 8.35
C ARG A 102 0.50 5.65 7.13
N ASN A 103 -0.41 4.68 7.11
CA ASN A 103 -0.61 3.81 5.94
C ASN A 103 0.70 3.11 5.51
N VAL A 104 1.31 2.38 6.45
CA VAL A 104 2.60 1.72 6.22
C VAL A 104 2.47 0.22 6.41
N GLY A 105 2.74 -0.54 5.36
CA GLY A 105 2.79 -2.00 5.40
C GLY A 105 4.24 -2.50 5.36
N VAL A 106 4.60 -3.47 6.19
CA VAL A 106 5.87 -4.21 6.03
C VAL A 106 5.55 -5.58 5.46
N SER A 107 6.01 -5.82 4.22
CA SER A 107 5.80 -7.07 3.49
C SER A 107 7.02 -7.98 3.62
N GLY A 108 6.77 -9.23 4.00
CA GLY A 108 7.77 -10.26 4.18
C GLY A 108 8.25 -10.44 5.62
N LEU A 109 8.80 -11.62 5.89
CA LEU A 109 9.35 -11.97 7.20
C LEU A 109 10.64 -11.20 7.47
N TYR A 110 10.66 -10.36 8.49
CA TYR A 110 11.84 -9.56 8.83
C TYR A 110 12.99 -10.42 9.36
N GLN A 111 14.17 -10.26 8.77
CA GLN A 111 15.38 -11.01 9.14
C GLN A 111 16.49 -10.13 9.72
N GLY A 112 16.23 -8.85 10.01
CA GLY A 112 17.20 -7.95 10.64
C GLY A 112 17.44 -8.25 12.12
N ASP A 113 18.40 -7.54 12.73
CA ASP A 113 18.77 -7.69 14.14
C ASP A 113 18.22 -6.60 15.07
N GLY A 114 17.58 -5.58 14.48
CA GLY A 114 17.11 -4.38 15.16
C GLY A 114 15.60 -4.32 15.37
N PHE A 115 15.11 -3.11 15.65
CA PHE A 115 13.69 -2.79 15.62
C PHE A 115 13.36 -2.09 14.30
N ILE A 116 12.17 -2.34 13.73
CA ILE A 116 11.73 -1.66 12.52
C ILE A 116 11.51 -0.18 12.82
N PHE A 117 10.71 0.15 13.82
CA PHE A 117 10.48 1.54 14.24
C PHE A 117 11.24 1.85 15.54
N SER A 118 12.00 2.94 15.51
CA SER A 118 12.92 3.34 16.57
C SER A 118 12.65 4.81 16.95
N ILE A 119 11.87 5.04 18.00
CA ILE A 119 11.34 6.34 18.39
C ILE A 119 12.28 7.02 19.38
N GLY A 120 12.96 8.08 18.92
CA GLY A 120 13.98 8.81 19.66
C GLY A 120 13.65 10.28 19.96
N GLY A 121 12.61 10.83 19.35
CA GLY A 121 12.26 12.25 19.42
C GLY A 121 11.41 12.69 20.62
N GLY A 122 10.95 13.93 20.55
CA GLY A 122 10.02 14.63 21.44
C GLY A 122 8.78 15.13 20.70
N GLY A 123 7.90 15.83 21.41
CA GLY A 123 6.68 16.38 20.80
C GLY A 123 5.57 15.33 20.64
N GLU A 124 4.74 15.46 19.61
CA GLU A 124 3.63 14.54 19.33
C GLU A 124 4.00 13.61 18.18
N VAL A 125 4.07 12.30 18.43
CA VAL A 125 4.35 11.30 17.40
C VAL A 125 3.11 10.44 17.19
N GLU A 126 2.71 10.26 15.94
CA GLU A 126 1.52 9.50 15.60
C GLU A 126 1.86 8.34 14.67
N PHE A 127 1.28 7.18 14.95
CA PHE A 127 1.24 6.03 14.07
C PHE A 127 -0.22 5.69 13.81
N ASP A 128 -0.59 5.52 12.55
CA ASP A 128 -1.95 5.20 12.16
C ASP A 128 -1.98 4.25 10.97
N ASN A 129 -2.82 3.22 11.02
CA ASN A 129 -2.97 2.23 9.95
C ASN A 129 -1.63 1.62 9.51
N VAL A 130 -1.00 0.85 10.40
CA VAL A 130 0.34 0.25 10.15
C VAL A 130 0.33 -1.25 10.34
N TYR A 131 0.78 -1.99 9.34
CA TYR A 131 0.89 -3.45 9.36
C TYR A 131 2.33 -3.93 9.53
N LEU A 132 2.53 -4.76 10.56
CA LEU A 132 3.77 -5.47 10.90
C LEU A 132 3.46 -6.96 11.19
N GLY A 133 2.42 -7.52 10.57
CA GLY A 133 1.90 -8.85 10.93
C GLY A 133 2.68 -10.05 10.39
N ASP A 134 3.56 -9.85 9.40
CA ASP A 134 4.39 -10.92 8.82
C ASP A 134 5.50 -11.39 9.78
N GLY A 135 5.80 -10.58 10.81
CA GLY A 135 6.68 -10.93 11.90
C GLY A 135 8.17 -10.94 11.56
N ALA A 136 8.95 -11.63 12.38
CA ALA A 136 10.40 -11.67 12.26
C ALA A 136 11.01 -13.00 12.73
N ASN A 137 12.24 -13.28 12.29
CA ASN A 137 13.05 -14.37 12.84
C ASN A 137 14.39 -13.86 13.39
N LYS A 138 15.22 -14.77 13.94
CA LYS A 138 16.52 -14.39 14.55
C LYS A 138 17.72 -14.54 13.62
N THR A 139 17.51 -14.63 12.31
CA THR A 139 18.62 -14.87 11.36
C THR A 139 19.64 -13.72 11.36
N GLY A 140 19.20 -12.47 11.51
CA GLY A 140 20.06 -11.29 11.43
C GLY A 140 20.98 -11.04 12.61
N GLY A 141 20.77 -11.65 13.79
CA GLY A 141 21.57 -11.30 14.96
C GLY A 141 21.52 -12.26 16.16
N ASP A 142 22.56 -12.19 16.99
CA ASP A 142 22.78 -13.06 18.15
C ASP A 142 22.12 -12.55 19.46
N HIS A 143 21.25 -11.53 19.37
CA HIS A 143 20.57 -10.96 20.53
C HIS A 143 19.67 -11.99 21.21
N ALA A 144 19.70 -12.02 22.55
CA ALA A 144 18.97 -13.02 23.35
C ALA A 144 17.47 -13.11 23.00
N HIS A 145 16.86 -11.97 22.68
CA HIS A 145 15.44 -11.88 22.33
C HIS A 145 15.18 -11.67 20.83
N GLY A 146 16.19 -11.50 19.99
CA GLY A 146 16.00 -11.20 18.56
C GLY A 146 15.46 -9.79 18.26
N PRO A 147 15.01 -9.55 17.02
CA PRO A 147 14.41 -8.28 16.60
C PRO A 147 13.03 -8.06 17.22
N GLY A 148 12.61 -6.79 17.30
CA GLY A 148 11.26 -6.40 17.73
C GLY A 148 10.63 -5.41 16.74
N ALA A 149 9.36 -5.06 16.93
CA ALA A 149 8.66 -4.21 15.96
C ALA A 149 8.94 -2.72 16.23
N VAL A 150 8.55 -2.25 17.43
CA VAL A 150 8.63 -0.84 17.83
C VAL A 150 9.46 -0.70 19.11
N PHE A 151 10.35 0.30 19.13
CA PHE A 151 11.17 0.64 20.30
C PHE A 151 11.08 2.14 20.64
N TYR A 152 10.64 2.43 21.86
CA TYR A 152 10.70 3.77 22.45
C TYR A 152 12.01 3.95 23.22
N HIS A 153 12.84 4.91 22.84
CA HIS A 153 14.14 5.14 23.48
C HIS A 153 14.00 5.75 24.87
N ARG A 154 14.94 5.43 25.76
CA ARG A 154 14.96 5.95 27.14
C ARG A 154 15.08 7.48 27.23
N ASN A 155 15.66 8.10 26.23
CA ASN A 155 15.85 9.55 26.14
C ASN A 155 14.83 10.23 25.22
N ALA A 156 13.89 9.48 24.64
CA ALA A 156 12.75 10.06 23.96
C ALA A 156 11.86 10.78 24.99
N SER A 157 11.12 11.76 24.52
CA SER A 157 10.17 12.53 25.32
C SER A 157 8.87 12.80 24.58
N ALA A 158 8.65 12.09 23.47
CA ALA A 158 7.45 12.21 22.66
C ALA A 158 6.26 11.60 23.39
N ASP A 159 5.12 12.27 23.28
CA ASP A 159 3.81 11.67 23.50
C ASP A 159 3.42 10.94 22.21
N VAL A 160 3.25 9.62 22.30
CA VAL A 160 3.07 8.76 21.13
C VAL A 160 1.66 8.19 21.13
N THR A 161 0.96 8.34 20.00
CA THR A 161 -0.29 7.64 19.73
C THR A 161 -0.04 6.55 18.70
N PHE A 162 -0.31 5.30 19.06
CA PHE A 162 -0.42 4.19 18.13
C PHE A 162 -1.91 3.92 17.89
N ARG A 163 -2.36 4.06 16.66
CA ARG A 163 -3.73 3.81 16.22
C ARG A 163 -3.73 2.77 15.11
N ARG A 164 -4.68 1.83 15.12
CA ARG A 164 -4.88 0.87 14.03
C ARG A 164 -3.60 0.18 13.59
N MET A 165 -2.85 -0.34 14.56
CA MET A 165 -1.60 -1.04 14.28
C MET A 165 -1.76 -2.55 14.46
N ASN A 166 -1.25 -3.31 13.50
CA ASN A 166 -1.21 -4.77 13.55
C ASN A 166 0.23 -5.25 13.75
N VAL A 167 0.55 -5.82 14.92
CA VAL A 167 1.93 -6.24 15.23
C VAL A 167 1.98 -7.67 15.73
N GLN A 168 2.53 -8.56 14.90
CA GLN A 168 2.52 -10.00 15.20
C GLN A 168 3.88 -10.64 14.98
N GLY A 169 4.13 -11.77 15.64
CA GLY A 169 5.22 -12.66 15.25
C GLY A 169 6.63 -12.07 15.45
N TYR A 170 6.85 -11.18 16.42
CA TYR A 170 8.21 -10.73 16.75
C TYR A 170 8.84 -11.56 17.87
N PRO A 171 10.07 -12.08 17.72
CA PRO A 171 10.76 -12.82 18.78
C PRO A 171 10.97 -12.01 20.07
N ASN A 172 11.01 -10.68 19.95
CA ASN A 172 11.16 -9.73 21.03
C ASN A 172 9.80 -9.13 21.43
N ASN A 173 9.71 -7.80 21.53
CA ASN A 173 8.46 -7.11 21.84
C ASN A 173 7.80 -6.66 20.54
N GLY A 174 6.46 -6.63 20.53
CA GLY A 174 5.71 -5.86 19.53
C GLY A 174 5.97 -4.37 19.78
N PHE A 175 5.50 -3.87 20.92
CA PHE A 175 5.70 -2.49 21.37
C PHE A 175 6.59 -2.44 22.61
N TYR A 176 7.88 -2.14 22.46
CA TYR A 176 8.78 -1.90 23.58
C TYR A 176 8.70 -0.43 24.01
N CYS A 177 7.75 -0.12 24.89
CA CYS A 177 7.49 1.26 25.30
C CYS A 177 7.71 1.56 26.79
N SER A 178 8.16 0.59 27.60
CA SER A 178 8.40 0.81 29.05
C SER A 178 9.45 1.89 29.40
N ASN A 179 10.15 2.42 28.41
CA ASN A 179 11.01 3.57 28.58
C ASN A 179 10.24 4.88 28.79
N SER A 180 8.93 4.92 28.50
CA SER A 180 8.00 6.02 28.83
C SER A 180 8.05 6.41 30.31
N ALA A 181 8.48 5.50 31.19
CA ALA A 181 8.82 5.79 32.59
C ALA A 181 9.83 6.95 32.79
N ASN A 182 10.56 7.36 31.74
CA ASN A 182 11.58 8.40 31.78
C ASN A 182 11.16 9.69 31.05
N GLY A 183 10.00 9.72 30.40
CA GLY A 183 9.51 10.86 29.61
C GLY A 183 8.50 10.41 28.56
N GLY A 184 7.58 11.31 28.21
CA GLY A 184 6.47 11.05 27.29
C GLY A 184 5.36 10.16 27.87
N ALA A 185 4.28 10.05 27.11
CA ALA A 185 3.16 9.14 27.35
C ALA A 185 2.86 8.31 26.09
N ILE A 186 2.33 7.11 26.26
CA ILE A 186 2.01 6.21 25.15
C ILE A 186 0.54 5.84 25.17
N THR A 187 -0.17 6.13 24.10
CA THR A 187 -1.57 5.77 23.91
C THR A 187 -1.68 4.75 22.79
N TRP A 188 -2.28 3.59 23.07
CA TRP A 188 -2.66 2.61 22.06
C TRP A 188 -4.17 2.66 21.86
N ILE A 189 -4.63 2.72 20.61
CA ILE A 189 -6.04 2.81 20.23
C ILE A 189 -6.25 1.82 19.09
N ASP A 190 -7.24 0.92 19.21
CA ASP A 190 -7.57 -0.04 18.16
C ASP A 190 -6.32 -0.78 17.67
N CYS A 191 -5.50 -1.30 18.58
CA CYS A 191 -4.26 -1.99 18.21
C CYS A 191 -4.42 -3.50 18.40
N TYR A 192 -3.92 -4.25 17.43
CA TYR A 192 -3.88 -5.70 17.45
C TYR A 192 -2.44 -6.21 17.62
N GLY A 193 -2.24 -7.23 18.44
CA GLY A 193 -0.98 -7.94 18.37
C GLY A 193 -0.98 -9.37 18.90
N LYS A 194 -0.26 -10.22 18.19
CA LYS A 194 -0.31 -11.67 18.37
C LYS A 194 1.09 -12.27 18.43
N ASN A 195 1.32 -13.23 19.33
CA ASN A 195 2.54 -14.05 19.34
C ASN A 195 3.87 -13.27 19.41
N ASN A 196 3.91 -12.18 20.18
CA ASN A 196 5.15 -11.40 20.40
C ASN A 196 5.93 -11.94 21.60
N GLY A 197 7.12 -12.52 21.36
CA GLY A 197 7.81 -13.45 22.25
C GLY A 197 8.21 -12.95 23.65
N VAL A 198 8.30 -11.63 23.86
CA VAL A 198 8.49 -11.02 25.20
C VAL A 198 7.20 -10.40 25.72
N SER A 199 6.60 -9.51 24.93
CA SER A 199 5.26 -8.95 25.16
C SER A 199 4.76 -8.21 23.93
N THR A 200 3.43 -8.14 23.76
CA THR A 200 2.80 -7.26 22.77
C THR A 200 2.88 -5.82 23.24
N PHE A 201 2.18 -5.46 24.32
CA PHE A 201 2.19 -4.11 24.89
C PHE A 201 3.09 -4.05 26.12
N ARG A 202 4.19 -3.27 26.02
CA ARG A 202 5.09 -3.05 27.15
C ARG A 202 5.06 -1.58 27.58
N ALA A 203 4.39 -1.30 28.68
CA ALA A 203 4.12 0.06 29.18
C ALA A 203 4.80 0.32 30.54
N ALA A 204 4.88 1.58 30.95
CA ALA A 204 5.41 1.91 32.27
C ALA A 204 4.98 3.27 32.86
N SER A 205 4.74 4.29 32.04
CA SER A 205 4.28 5.59 32.54
C SER A 205 2.89 5.45 33.16
N GLY A 206 2.59 6.29 34.16
CA GLY A 206 1.22 6.40 34.68
C GLY A 206 0.28 7.16 33.74
N GLU A 207 0.83 7.72 32.66
CA GLU A 207 0.09 8.39 31.59
C GLU A 207 -0.08 7.49 30.36
N ASP A 208 0.51 6.28 30.37
CA ASP A 208 0.30 5.30 29.29
C ASP A 208 -1.14 4.72 29.39
N SER A 209 -1.82 4.58 28.25
CA SER A 209 -3.19 4.03 28.18
C SER A 209 -3.42 3.19 26.95
N LEU A 210 -4.33 2.20 27.05
CA LEU A 210 -4.76 1.35 25.96
C LEU A 210 -6.28 1.44 25.84
N HIS A 211 -6.78 1.51 24.61
CA HIS A 211 -8.20 1.64 24.27
C HIS A 211 -8.54 0.65 23.16
N ASN A 212 -9.54 -0.22 23.39
CA ASN A 212 -10.02 -1.19 22.39
C ASN A 212 -8.89 -2.01 21.73
N CYS A 213 -7.89 -2.41 22.52
CA CYS A 213 -6.75 -3.18 22.01
C CYS A 213 -6.95 -4.67 22.24
N VAL A 214 -6.52 -5.48 21.27
CA VAL A 214 -6.59 -6.94 21.33
C VAL A 214 -5.18 -7.50 21.30
N ALA A 215 -4.85 -8.40 22.24
CA ALA A 215 -3.61 -9.15 22.15
C ALA A 215 -3.68 -10.56 22.72
N TYR A 216 -3.13 -11.52 22.00
CA TYR A 216 -3.10 -12.89 22.48
C TYR A 216 -1.94 -13.71 21.99
N ASN A 217 -1.79 -14.91 22.56
CA ASN A 217 -0.92 -15.93 22.00
C ASN A 217 -1.68 -17.21 21.65
N ASP A 218 -1.26 -17.88 20.58
CA ASP A 218 -1.70 -19.19 20.13
C ASP A 218 -0.53 -20.04 19.61
N ASP A 219 -0.81 -21.06 18.80
CA ASP A 219 0.17 -21.98 18.21
C ASP A 219 0.54 -21.65 16.75
N THR A 220 0.30 -20.41 16.30
CA THR A 220 0.75 -19.95 14.97
C THR A 220 2.27 -19.97 14.87
N ASP A 221 2.77 -20.70 13.88
CA ASP A 221 4.19 -20.88 13.58
C ASP A 221 4.64 -19.88 12.51
N TYR A 222 5.48 -18.93 12.90
CA TYR A 222 6.13 -17.92 12.07
C TYR A 222 7.57 -18.35 11.70
N SER A 223 7.96 -19.60 11.93
CA SER A 223 9.27 -20.12 11.54
C SER A 223 9.35 -20.47 10.05
N THR A 224 10.55 -20.36 9.48
CA THR A 224 10.82 -20.71 8.07
C THR A 224 12.00 -21.67 7.95
N ASP A 225 12.17 -22.26 6.75
CA ASP A 225 13.29 -23.16 6.43
C ASP A 225 14.69 -22.53 6.63
N TYR A 226 14.78 -21.21 6.73
CA TYR A 226 16.03 -20.43 6.76
C TYR A 226 16.43 -19.90 8.14
N GLY A 227 15.62 -20.09 9.19
CA GLY A 227 15.95 -19.60 10.53
C GLY A 227 14.97 -20.04 11.61
N SER A 228 15.50 -20.54 12.73
CA SER A 228 14.70 -20.77 13.95
C SER A 228 14.43 -19.43 14.64
N TRP A 229 13.26 -19.29 15.26
CA TRP A 229 12.94 -18.27 16.28
C TRP A 229 13.91 -18.23 17.50
N GLY A 230 14.97 -19.05 17.47
CA GLY A 230 16.08 -19.06 18.41
C GLY A 230 15.64 -19.30 19.84
N GLY A 231 14.96 -20.43 20.04
CA GLY A 231 14.66 -21.01 21.35
C GLY A 231 13.52 -20.37 22.14
N TYR A 232 12.75 -19.46 21.52
CA TYR A 232 11.46 -19.01 22.00
C TYR A 232 10.38 -19.70 21.18
N THR A 233 9.29 -20.09 21.82
CA THR A 233 8.04 -20.47 21.16
C THR A 233 7.16 -19.23 21.10
N GLU A 234 6.44 -19.04 20.00
CA GLU A 234 5.56 -17.89 19.72
C GLU A 234 4.49 -17.64 20.80
N ASP A 235 4.29 -18.62 21.68
CA ASP A 235 3.32 -18.63 22.77
C ASP A 235 3.85 -18.09 24.11
N SER A 236 5.10 -17.60 24.16
CA SER A 236 5.79 -17.21 25.41
C SER A 236 5.62 -15.73 25.80
N GLY A 237 4.86 -14.96 25.02
CA GLY A 237 4.64 -13.53 25.20
C GLY A 237 3.63 -13.18 26.27
N ARG A 238 3.68 -11.95 26.79
CA ARG A 238 2.57 -11.36 27.57
C ARG A 238 1.79 -10.39 26.68
N PRO A 239 0.47 -10.51 26.56
CA PRO A 239 -0.35 -9.46 25.97
C PRO A 239 -0.03 -8.08 26.54
N LEU A 240 -0.04 -7.91 27.87
CA LEU A 240 0.32 -6.65 28.54
C LEU A 240 1.36 -6.86 29.66
N TRP A 241 2.46 -6.09 29.58
CA TRP A 241 3.49 -6.06 30.61
C TRP A 241 3.79 -4.63 31.09
N VAL A 242 3.42 -4.34 32.34
CA VAL A 242 3.57 -3.00 32.94
C VAL A 242 4.75 -2.94 33.91
N HIS A 243 5.67 -2.01 33.65
CA HIS A 243 6.83 -1.70 34.49
C HIS A 243 6.58 -0.50 35.41
N SER A 244 7.46 -0.31 36.40
CA SER A 244 7.42 0.86 37.30
C SER A 244 7.68 2.16 36.53
N PRO A 245 6.97 3.27 36.81
CA PRO A 245 6.06 3.49 37.95
C PRO A 245 4.71 2.77 37.88
N GLY A 246 4.24 2.42 36.69
CA GLY A 246 2.92 1.84 36.45
C GLY A 246 1.80 2.87 36.62
N GLY A 247 0.57 2.39 36.79
CA GLY A 247 -0.64 3.22 36.74
C GLY A 247 -1.34 3.19 35.39
N VAL A 248 -0.97 2.23 34.54
CA VAL A 248 -1.54 2.03 33.20
C VAL A 248 -3.00 1.60 33.29
N VAL A 249 -3.84 2.21 32.45
CA VAL A 249 -5.25 1.85 32.29
C VAL A 249 -5.42 1.22 30.91
N ALA A 250 -6.09 0.07 30.86
CA ALA A 250 -6.50 -0.56 29.63
C ALA A 250 -8.05 -0.60 29.61
N GLU A 251 -8.62 0.21 28.74
CA GLU A 251 -10.05 0.42 28.56
C GLU A 251 -10.54 -0.45 27.40
N ASP A 252 -11.56 -1.28 27.65
CA ASP A 252 -12.17 -2.18 26.68
C ASP A 252 -11.17 -3.06 25.89
N CYS A 253 -10.09 -3.47 26.56
CA CYS A 253 -9.07 -4.31 25.95
C CYS A 253 -9.33 -5.80 26.18
N HIS A 254 -8.99 -6.61 25.17
CA HIS A 254 -9.18 -8.05 25.21
C HIS A 254 -7.84 -8.81 25.12
N PHE A 255 -7.54 -9.59 26.17
CA PHE A 255 -6.25 -10.28 26.27
C PHE A 255 -6.36 -11.77 26.55
N ALA A 256 -5.68 -12.60 25.78
CA ALA A 256 -5.58 -14.03 26.06
C ALA A 256 -4.12 -14.50 26.15
N ALA A 257 -3.75 -15.11 27.27
CA ALA A 257 -2.36 -15.50 27.50
C ALA A 257 -1.88 -16.65 26.59
N GLY A 258 -2.80 -17.39 25.98
CA GLY A 258 -2.46 -18.64 25.28
C GLY A 258 -1.86 -19.66 26.25
N SER A 259 -0.68 -20.17 25.91
CA SER A 259 0.07 -21.06 26.80
C SER A 259 0.85 -20.32 27.90
N TYR A 260 0.97 -18.99 27.80
CA TYR A 260 1.68 -18.19 28.79
C TYR A 260 0.92 -18.14 30.13
N PRO A 261 1.60 -18.07 31.29
CA PRO A 261 0.91 -18.13 32.58
C PRO A 261 0.05 -16.91 32.97
N SER A 262 0.13 -15.79 32.25
CA SER A 262 -0.58 -14.55 32.61
C SER A 262 -0.75 -13.63 31.41
N ALA A 263 -1.99 -13.21 31.12
CA ALA A 263 -2.29 -12.24 30.07
C ALA A 263 -1.77 -10.84 30.43
N VAL A 264 -1.89 -10.46 31.70
CA VAL A 264 -1.45 -9.16 32.22
C VAL A 264 -0.47 -9.36 33.37
N LEU A 265 0.68 -8.71 33.28
CA LEU A 265 1.73 -8.81 34.29
C LEU A 265 2.23 -7.42 34.70
N THR A 266 2.42 -7.19 36.00
CA THR A 266 3.11 -6.00 36.51
C THR A 266 4.46 -6.34 37.14
N HIS A 267 5.41 -5.42 37.04
CA HIS A 267 6.79 -5.60 37.49
C HIS A 267 7.27 -4.45 38.38
N ASP A 268 8.24 -4.73 39.27
CA ASP A 268 8.87 -3.72 40.14
C ASP A 268 7.90 -2.84 40.94
N GLY A 269 6.80 -3.43 41.41
CA GLY A 269 5.80 -2.72 42.22
C GLY A 269 4.84 -1.85 41.42
N ALA A 270 4.87 -1.93 40.09
CA ALA A 270 3.87 -1.31 39.22
C ALA A 270 2.47 -1.90 39.43
N ASN A 271 1.49 -1.16 38.95
CA ASN A 271 0.09 -1.55 38.93
C ASN A 271 -0.54 -1.25 37.56
N ALA A 272 -1.63 -1.96 37.26
CA ALA A 272 -2.44 -1.77 36.06
C ALA A 272 -3.93 -1.96 36.39
N THR A 273 -4.80 -1.30 35.63
CA THR A 273 -6.25 -1.43 35.73
C THR A 273 -6.81 -1.88 34.40
N LEU A 274 -7.68 -2.89 34.42
CA LEU A 274 -8.51 -3.26 33.29
C LEU A 274 -9.93 -2.74 33.54
N ASP A 275 -10.34 -1.76 32.74
CA ASP A 275 -11.67 -1.17 32.80
C ASP A 275 -12.47 -1.60 31.56
N GLY A 276 -13.38 -2.55 31.74
CA GLY A 276 -14.07 -3.20 30.61
C GLY A 276 -13.24 -4.29 29.94
N GLY A 277 -13.67 -4.68 28.73
CA GLY A 277 -13.06 -5.77 27.96
C GLY A 277 -13.08 -7.12 28.69
N ALA A 278 -12.15 -8.02 28.35
CA ALA A 278 -12.05 -9.32 29.00
C ALA A 278 -10.66 -9.95 28.91
N ILE A 279 -10.36 -10.85 29.86
CA ILE A 279 -9.09 -11.58 29.87
C ILE A 279 -9.24 -13.09 30.03
N SER A 280 -8.35 -13.84 29.39
CA SER A 280 -8.15 -15.27 29.58
C SER A 280 -6.69 -15.58 29.88
N GLY A 281 -6.44 -16.54 30.78
CA GLY A 281 -5.08 -16.89 31.22
C GLY A 281 -4.55 -16.11 32.43
N GLY A 282 -5.37 -15.27 33.05
CA GLY A 282 -5.13 -14.68 34.39
C GLY A 282 -4.09 -13.55 34.42
N THR A 283 -3.74 -13.12 35.63
CA THR A 283 -2.84 -11.97 35.87
C THR A 283 -1.74 -12.27 36.89
N SER A 284 -0.68 -11.47 36.88
CA SER A 284 0.40 -11.53 37.86
C SER A 284 0.84 -10.13 38.31
N GLY A 285 1.02 -9.94 39.61
CA GLY A 285 1.31 -8.62 40.19
C GLY A 285 0.04 -7.88 40.64
N ALA A 286 0.12 -6.56 40.69
CA ALA A 286 -0.98 -5.70 41.14
C ALA A 286 -1.83 -5.27 39.94
N VAL A 287 -2.79 -6.12 39.54
CA VAL A 287 -3.74 -5.82 38.45
C VAL A 287 -5.15 -5.75 39.04
N ASP A 288 -5.83 -4.63 38.81
CA ASP A 288 -7.27 -4.53 39.08
C ASP A 288 -8.04 -5.05 37.86
N THR A 289 -8.85 -6.08 38.07
CA THR A 289 -9.69 -6.71 37.03
C THR A 289 -11.16 -6.68 37.42
N SER A 290 -11.55 -5.77 38.32
CA SER A 290 -12.92 -5.75 38.87
C SER A 290 -13.99 -5.42 37.82
N SER A 291 -13.63 -4.69 36.76
CA SER A 291 -14.50 -4.36 35.62
C SER A 291 -14.35 -5.32 34.43
N ALA A 292 -13.33 -6.17 34.40
CA ALA A 292 -13.02 -7.01 33.23
C ALA A 292 -13.82 -8.32 33.21
N GLY A 293 -14.26 -8.72 32.02
CA GLY A 293 -14.85 -10.02 31.74
C GLY A 293 -13.83 -11.17 31.68
N SER A 294 -14.32 -12.38 31.41
CA SER A 294 -13.49 -13.60 31.34
C SER A 294 -13.49 -14.30 29.98
N ASP A 295 -14.17 -13.71 28.99
CA ASP A 295 -14.33 -14.25 27.64
C ASP A 295 -13.86 -13.18 26.65
N PRO A 296 -12.56 -13.12 26.35
CA PRO A 296 -12.02 -12.10 25.45
C PRO A 296 -12.51 -12.30 24.02
N ASP A 297 -12.96 -11.22 23.39
CA ASP A 297 -13.06 -11.17 21.93
C ASP A 297 -11.65 -11.03 21.36
N LEU A 298 -11.29 -11.94 20.46
CA LEU A 298 -9.96 -12.01 19.87
C LEU A 298 -9.98 -11.62 18.39
N SER A 299 -11.10 -11.08 17.90
CA SER A 299 -11.18 -10.45 16.59
C SER A 299 -10.15 -9.33 16.46
N VAL A 300 -9.75 -9.07 15.21
CA VAL A 300 -8.97 -7.88 14.89
C VAL A 300 -9.90 -6.67 15.05
N PRO A 301 -9.52 -5.62 15.82
CA PRO A 301 -10.35 -4.41 15.94
C PRO A 301 -10.63 -3.77 14.58
N ASP A 302 -11.80 -3.15 14.46
CA ASP A 302 -12.23 -2.49 13.23
C ASP A 302 -11.19 -1.48 12.73
N GLY A 303 -10.90 -1.53 11.42
CA GLY A 303 -9.93 -0.65 10.76
C GLY A 303 -8.46 -0.95 11.03
N VAL A 304 -8.13 -2.01 11.76
CA VAL A 304 -6.75 -2.47 11.87
C VAL A 304 -6.39 -3.26 10.61
N PRO A 305 -5.31 -2.89 9.88
CA PRO A 305 -4.95 -3.58 8.65
C PRO A 305 -4.51 -5.01 8.93
N THR A 306 -4.89 -5.95 8.07
CA THR A 306 -4.57 -7.39 8.18
C THR A 306 -3.56 -7.86 7.15
N SER A 307 -3.17 -7.01 6.21
CA SER A 307 -2.06 -7.23 5.28
C SER A 307 -1.21 -5.96 5.08
N PRO A 308 0.00 -6.07 4.53
CA PRO A 308 0.79 -4.92 4.10
C PRO A 308 0.03 -4.05 3.09
N GLU A 309 -0.68 -4.68 2.15
CA GLU A 309 -1.43 -4.02 1.07
C GLU A 309 -2.62 -3.23 1.62
N GLU A 310 -3.36 -3.78 2.60
CA GLU A 310 -4.46 -3.09 3.28
C GLU A 310 -3.98 -1.88 4.08
N ALA A 311 -2.77 -1.95 4.66
CA ALA A 311 -2.20 -0.79 5.34
C ALA A 311 -1.87 0.34 4.35
N VAL A 312 -1.39 0.03 3.15
CA VAL A 312 -0.93 1.08 2.21
C VAL A 312 -2.03 1.64 1.32
N SER A 313 -3.14 0.91 1.13
CA SER A 313 -4.31 1.39 0.38
C SER A 313 -5.04 2.55 1.06
N GLY A 314 -4.76 2.81 2.34
CA GLY A 314 -5.12 4.04 3.02
C GLY A 314 -6.61 4.27 3.25
N ASN A 315 -7.42 3.21 3.19
CA ASN A 315 -8.86 3.29 3.44
C ASN A 315 -9.10 3.82 4.87
N GLU A 316 -9.55 5.07 4.98
CA GLU A 316 -9.82 5.70 6.27
C GLU A 316 -11.05 5.05 6.91
N HIS A 317 -10.84 4.04 7.76
CA HIS A 317 -11.91 3.52 8.61
C HIS A 317 -12.42 4.64 9.53
N GLY A 318 -13.62 5.15 9.24
CA GLY A 318 -14.30 6.20 9.99
C GLY A 318 -14.71 5.73 11.40
N GLY A 319 -13.77 5.75 12.34
CA GLY A 319 -14.01 5.42 13.73
C GLY A 319 -14.99 6.41 14.40
N SER A 320 -16.21 5.94 14.64
CA SER A 320 -17.24 6.63 15.43
C SER A 320 -16.81 6.73 16.90
N GLY A 321 -16.43 7.93 17.34
CA GLY A 321 -16.12 8.23 18.74
C GLY A 321 -17.37 8.25 19.62
N SER A 322 -17.47 7.30 20.55
CA SER A 322 -18.46 7.26 21.62
C SER A 322 -18.30 8.45 22.59
N GLY A 323 -19.41 9.17 22.82
CA GLY A 323 -19.57 10.10 23.93
C GLY A 323 -20.71 9.64 24.82
N ASP A 324 -20.38 9.08 25.99
CA ASP A 324 -21.33 8.64 27.01
C ASP A 324 -21.93 9.83 27.77
N ASP A 325 -23.28 9.90 27.80
CA ASP A 325 -24.04 10.46 28.93
C ASP A 325 -25.51 9.96 28.88
N GLU A 326 -25.73 8.84 29.56
CA GLU A 326 -26.92 8.39 30.31
C GLU A 326 -28.32 8.98 29.95
N ALA A 327 -29.05 8.18 29.17
CA ALA A 327 -30.47 7.85 29.24
C ALA A 327 -31.50 9.00 29.36
N VAL A 328 -32.25 9.27 28.27
CA VAL A 328 -33.68 8.89 28.08
C VAL A 328 -34.09 9.04 26.58
N GLY A 329 -34.24 7.92 25.87
CA GLY A 329 -35.35 7.65 24.92
C GLY A 329 -35.31 8.17 23.46
N ASN A 330 -35.26 7.18 22.54
CA ASN A 330 -35.75 7.11 21.13
C ASN A 330 -34.91 7.66 19.94
N GLY A 331 -34.57 6.74 19.02
CA GLY A 331 -34.38 6.88 17.55
C GLY A 331 -32.95 7.17 17.10
N ASP A 332 -32.38 6.62 16.02
CA ASP A 332 -32.74 5.63 14.99
C ASP A 332 -31.38 5.07 14.48
N ASP A 333 -31.33 3.82 14.01
CA ASP A 333 -30.19 3.29 13.24
C ASP A 333 -30.02 4.18 11.99
N GLU A 334 -28.81 4.61 11.66
CA GLU A 334 -28.57 5.24 10.34
C GLU A 334 -28.61 4.12 9.29
N GLU A 335 -29.82 3.72 8.88
CA GLU A 335 -30.03 2.84 7.73
C GLU A 335 -29.38 3.53 6.51
N LEU A 336 -28.47 2.84 5.81
CA LEU A 336 -27.96 3.38 4.55
C LEU A 336 -29.17 3.64 3.61
N PRO A 337 -29.23 4.82 2.97
CA PRO A 337 -30.47 5.40 2.47
C PRO A 337 -31.06 4.64 1.28
N ASN A 338 -30.22 3.95 0.51
CA ASN A 338 -30.62 3.26 -0.71
C ASN A 338 -30.84 1.77 -0.44
N ALA A 339 -31.83 1.17 -1.11
CA ALA A 339 -32.09 -0.26 -1.10
C ALA A 339 -31.84 -0.86 -2.47
N LEU A 340 -30.86 -1.76 -2.61
CA LEU A 340 -30.74 -2.59 -3.81
C LEU A 340 -31.29 -3.98 -3.50
N VAL A 341 -32.16 -4.54 -4.34
CA VAL A 341 -32.71 -5.87 -4.12
C VAL A 341 -32.63 -6.69 -5.40
N PHE A 342 -31.91 -7.81 -5.31
CA PHE A 342 -31.89 -8.86 -6.32
C PHE A 342 -33.00 -9.87 -6.01
N ASP A 343 -33.98 -10.03 -6.90
CA ASP A 343 -35.10 -10.94 -6.73
C ASP A 343 -35.06 -12.09 -7.74
N GLY A 344 -34.76 -13.28 -7.26
CA GLY A 344 -34.77 -14.51 -8.03
C GLY A 344 -35.99 -15.41 -7.80
N ASN A 345 -36.93 -15.07 -6.91
CA ASN A 345 -38.04 -15.96 -6.48
C ASN A 345 -38.93 -16.51 -7.62
N GLU A 346 -38.99 -15.82 -8.77
CA GLU A 346 -39.76 -16.25 -9.94
C GLU A 346 -38.92 -17.00 -10.99
N THR A 347 -37.66 -17.26 -10.69
CA THR A 347 -36.69 -17.89 -11.60
C THR A 347 -36.38 -19.32 -11.18
N THR A 348 -35.89 -20.14 -12.11
CA THR A 348 -35.50 -21.54 -11.85
C THR A 348 -33.99 -21.79 -11.92
N ASN A 349 -33.24 -20.79 -12.37
CA ASN A 349 -31.79 -20.86 -12.54
C ASN A 349 -31.16 -19.76 -11.67
N ALA A 350 -29.98 -20.05 -11.12
CA ALA A 350 -29.20 -19.04 -10.42
C ALA A 350 -28.83 -17.89 -11.36
N THR A 351 -28.84 -16.68 -10.82
CA THR A 351 -28.36 -15.45 -11.43
C THR A 351 -27.18 -14.98 -10.62
N ARG A 352 -26.06 -14.71 -11.27
CA ARG A 352 -24.92 -14.04 -10.63
C ARG A 352 -25.12 -12.55 -10.77
N TYR A 353 -24.81 -11.80 -9.71
CA TYR A 353 -24.83 -10.36 -9.76
C TYR A 353 -23.48 -9.83 -9.28
N GLU A 354 -23.10 -8.69 -9.83
CA GLU A 354 -21.97 -7.88 -9.37
C GLU A 354 -22.42 -6.42 -9.38
N PHE A 355 -22.08 -5.65 -8.36
CA PHE A 355 -22.37 -4.22 -8.35
C PHE A 355 -21.36 -3.44 -7.52
N GLU A 356 -21.15 -2.18 -7.86
CA GLU A 356 -20.29 -1.26 -7.14
C GLU A 356 -21.04 0.03 -6.81
N VAL A 357 -20.78 0.58 -5.64
CA VAL A 357 -21.38 1.84 -5.16
C VAL A 357 -20.31 2.85 -4.78
N ALA A 358 -20.60 4.13 -4.91
CA ALA A 358 -19.67 5.21 -4.54
C ALA A 358 -19.42 5.32 -3.01
N GLY A 359 -20.15 4.54 -2.21
CA GLY A 359 -20.22 4.65 -0.76
C GLY A 359 -20.27 3.28 -0.07
N ASP A 360 -20.70 3.25 1.18
CA ASP A 360 -20.71 2.00 1.94
C ASP A 360 -21.86 1.08 1.49
N VAL A 361 -21.64 -0.24 1.54
CA VAL A 361 -22.66 -1.26 1.23
C VAL A 361 -22.68 -2.35 2.29
N GLU A 362 -23.88 -2.77 2.69
CA GLU A 362 -24.09 -3.86 3.63
C GLU A 362 -25.23 -4.79 3.17
N PRO A 363 -25.11 -6.12 3.39
CA PRO A 363 -26.18 -7.05 3.09
C PRO A 363 -27.30 -6.88 4.12
N SER A 364 -28.52 -6.63 3.67
CA SER A 364 -29.70 -6.52 4.52
C SER A 364 -30.21 -7.88 5.01
N SER A 365 -29.84 -8.98 4.34
CA SER A 365 -30.04 -10.35 4.83
C SER A 365 -29.21 -11.38 4.06
N GLY A 366 -28.24 -12.02 4.72
CA GLY A 366 -27.46 -13.13 4.16
C GLY A 366 -25.96 -12.98 4.44
N GLU A 367 -25.22 -14.10 4.55
CA GLU A 367 -23.76 -14.15 4.71
C GLU A 367 -23.08 -14.70 3.42
N ASP A 368 -23.82 -14.80 2.31
CA ASP A 368 -23.39 -15.52 1.10
C ASP A 368 -22.90 -14.59 -0.04
N ALA A 369 -23.03 -13.27 0.11
CA ALA A 369 -22.43 -12.28 -0.78
C ALA A 369 -21.01 -11.96 -0.31
N ASP A 370 -20.07 -11.89 -1.24
CA ASP A 370 -18.68 -11.53 -0.96
C ASP A 370 -18.50 -10.06 -1.34
N ILE A 371 -18.03 -9.28 -0.36
CA ILE A 371 -17.97 -7.82 -0.41
C ILE A 371 -16.51 -7.43 -0.26
N ASP A 372 -15.98 -6.76 -1.28
CA ASP A 372 -14.62 -6.22 -1.32
C ASP A 372 -14.71 -4.70 -1.44
N GLY A 373 -14.78 -4.02 -0.29
CA GLY A 373 -15.01 -2.58 -0.24
C GLY A 373 -16.41 -2.19 -0.73
N SER A 374 -16.47 -1.38 -1.78
CA SER A 374 -17.69 -0.95 -2.49
C SER A 374 -18.21 -1.97 -3.50
N LEU A 375 -17.38 -2.95 -3.89
CA LEU A 375 -17.69 -3.98 -4.87
C LEU A 375 -18.33 -5.19 -4.19
N VAL A 376 -19.46 -5.63 -4.73
CA VAL A 376 -20.22 -6.77 -4.21
C VAL A 376 -20.47 -7.77 -5.33
N HIS A 377 -20.12 -9.03 -5.09
CA HIS A 377 -20.45 -10.14 -5.97
C HIS A 377 -21.22 -11.23 -5.22
N GLY A 378 -22.23 -11.78 -5.89
CA GLY A 378 -23.09 -12.77 -5.28
C GLY A 378 -23.95 -13.55 -6.27
N VAL A 379 -24.78 -14.42 -5.71
CA VAL A 379 -25.64 -15.32 -6.50
C VAL A 379 -27.01 -15.38 -5.86
N VAL A 380 -28.05 -15.13 -6.65
CA VAL A 380 -29.45 -15.32 -6.26
C VAL A 380 -30.08 -16.44 -7.09
N ALA A 381 -30.82 -17.37 -6.49
CA ALA A 381 -31.62 -18.34 -7.23
C ALA A 381 -33.12 -18.21 -6.93
N ASP A 382 -33.71 -19.04 -6.06
CA ASP A 382 -35.13 -18.98 -5.72
C ASP A 382 -35.43 -18.17 -4.45
N TRP A 383 -34.58 -17.19 -4.13
CA TRP A 383 -34.72 -16.26 -3.01
C TRP A 383 -34.50 -14.81 -3.47
N SER A 384 -34.58 -13.85 -2.55
CA SER A 384 -34.15 -12.46 -2.80
C SER A 384 -33.01 -12.10 -1.87
N GLU A 385 -32.14 -11.22 -2.34
CA GLU A 385 -30.99 -10.73 -1.59
C GLU A 385 -31.02 -9.20 -1.59
N PRO A 386 -31.39 -8.58 -0.45
CA PRO A 386 -31.41 -7.15 -0.28
C PRO A 386 -30.09 -6.60 0.27
N PHE A 387 -29.69 -5.43 -0.19
CA PHE A 387 -28.54 -4.64 0.24
C PHE A 387 -28.99 -3.23 0.63
N ARG A 388 -28.30 -2.66 1.62
CA ARG A 388 -28.35 -1.24 1.96
C ARG A 388 -27.04 -0.61 1.51
N PHE A 389 -27.12 0.57 0.91
CA PHE A 389 -25.91 1.31 0.54
C PHE A 389 -26.13 2.82 0.58
N ASP A 390 -25.04 3.57 0.68
CA ASP A 390 -25.01 5.02 0.45
C ASP A 390 -24.17 5.38 -0.78
N GLY A 391 -24.26 6.64 -1.22
CA GLY A 391 -23.69 7.06 -2.49
C GLY A 391 -24.55 6.66 -3.70
N ASP A 392 -23.95 6.78 -4.88
CA ASP A 392 -24.58 6.41 -6.15
C ASP A 392 -24.22 4.97 -6.50
N LEU A 393 -25.11 4.27 -7.21
CA LEU A 393 -24.79 2.96 -7.81
C LEU A 393 -23.97 3.22 -9.08
N GLU A 394 -22.75 2.70 -9.14
CA GLU A 394 -21.77 3.01 -10.19
C GLU A 394 -21.68 1.88 -11.23
N GLN A 395 -21.66 0.63 -10.79
CA GLN A 395 -21.64 -0.55 -11.68
C GLN A 395 -22.75 -1.53 -11.28
N LEU A 396 -23.35 -2.22 -12.26
CA LEU A 396 -24.34 -3.27 -12.01
C LEU A 396 -24.38 -4.28 -13.16
N THR A 397 -24.13 -5.55 -12.86
CA THR A 397 -24.27 -6.64 -13.83
C THR A 397 -25.17 -7.75 -13.31
N LEU A 398 -25.90 -8.40 -14.22
CA LEU A 398 -26.73 -9.58 -13.95
C LEU A 398 -26.53 -10.66 -15.01
N ASP A 399 -25.87 -11.75 -14.63
CA ASP A 399 -25.79 -12.97 -15.45
C ASP A 399 -26.85 -13.98 -14.99
N GLY A 400 -28.07 -13.80 -15.50
CA GLY A 400 -29.18 -14.72 -15.28
C GLY A 400 -30.56 -14.07 -15.28
N PRO A 401 -31.62 -14.87 -15.02
CA PRO A 401 -33.01 -14.43 -15.18
C PRO A 401 -33.59 -13.56 -14.03
N ALA A 402 -32.84 -13.26 -12.97
CA ALA A 402 -33.33 -12.45 -11.84
C ALA A 402 -33.56 -10.99 -12.24
N THR A 403 -34.36 -10.29 -11.45
CA THR A 403 -34.60 -8.85 -11.59
C THR A 403 -33.94 -8.09 -10.46
N VAL A 404 -33.55 -6.83 -10.70
CA VAL A 404 -32.97 -5.93 -9.69
C VAL A 404 -33.82 -4.68 -9.53
N SER A 405 -33.96 -4.21 -8.31
CA SER A 405 -34.67 -2.97 -8.00
C SER A 405 -33.86 -2.08 -7.07
N LEU A 406 -33.86 -0.78 -7.36
CA LEU A 406 -33.28 0.27 -6.54
C LEU A 406 -34.40 1.10 -5.91
N ASP A 407 -34.43 1.17 -4.59
CA ASP A 407 -35.46 1.84 -3.78
C ASP A 407 -36.90 1.39 -4.10
N GLY A 408 -37.04 0.16 -4.59
CA GLY A 408 -38.31 -0.46 -4.94
C GLY A 408 -38.80 -0.15 -6.36
N ASP A 409 -38.02 0.59 -7.16
CA ASP A 409 -38.22 0.73 -8.59
C ASP A 409 -37.30 -0.27 -9.33
N GLU A 410 -37.85 -1.07 -10.25
CA GLU A 410 -37.06 -1.98 -11.10
C GLU A 410 -36.15 -1.16 -12.03
N ILE A 411 -34.86 -1.50 -12.06
CA ILE A 411 -33.84 -0.82 -12.86
C ILE A 411 -33.25 -1.76 -13.90
N ASP A 412 -32.74 -1.20 -14.99
CA ASP A 412 -32.03 -1.94 -16.03
C ASP A 412 -30.53 -1.96 -15.69
N PRO A 413 -29.87 -3.13 -15.53
CA PRO A 413 -28.42 -3.20 -15.29
C PRO A 413 -27.61 -2.43 -16.33
N ASP A 414 -28.06 -2.42 -17.59
CA ASP A 414 -27.39 -1.74 -18.71
C ASP A 414 -27.37 -0.20 -18.57
N ASP A 415 -28.11 0.37 -17.60
CA ASP A 415 -28.06 1.80 -17.27
C ASP A 415 -26.88 2.18 -16.34
N TYR A 416 -26.08 1.20 -15.88
CA TYR A 416 -25.01 1.35 -14.88
C TYR A 416 -23.73 0.66 -15.35
N GLY A 417 -22.57 1.18 -14.94
CA GLY A 417 -21.26 0.77 -15.44
C GLY A 417 -20.52 1.92 -16.12
N GLU A 418 -19.29 1.67 -16.58
CA GLU A 418 -18.56 2.65 -17.39
C GLU A 418 -19.31 2.88 -18.71
N GLU A 419 -19.57 4.16 -19.03
CA GLU A 419 -20.08 4.48 -20.37
C GLU A 419 -19.00 4.11 -21.40
N TYR A 420 -19.39 3.33 -22.40
CA TYR A 420 -18.57 3.02 -23.57
C TYR A 420 -19.03 3.87 -24.76
N PRO A 421 -18.65 5.16 -24.83
CA PRO A 421 -19.15 6.07 -25.85
C PRO A 421 -18.66 5.72 -27.27
N HIS A 422 -17.71 4.79 -27.39
CA HIS A 422 -17.09 4.43 -28.65
C HIS A 422 -17.35 2.97 -29.03
N THR A 423 -17.61 2.75 -30.31
CA THR A 423 -17.80 1.40 -30.89
C THR A 423 -16.79 1.17 -32.00
N LEU A 424 -16.04 0.09 -31.91
CA LEU A 424 -15.15 -0.40 -32.96
C LEU A 424 -15.71 -1.66 -33.62
N GLU A 425 -15.88 -1.64 -34.94
CA GLU A 425 -16.25 -2.82 -35.73
C GLU A 425 -15.09 -3.29 -36.61
N VAL A 426 -14.76 -4.58 -36.54
CA VAL A 426 -13.78 -5.23 -37.41
C VAL A 426 -14.49 -6.25 -38.30
N GLU A 427 -14.65 -5.94 -39.59
CA GLU A 427 -15.37 -6.75 -40.58
C GLU A 427 -14.38 -7.52 -41.46
N GLY A 428 -14.46 -8.86 -41.44
CA GLY A 428 -13.63 -9.73 -42.28
C GLY A 428 -14.06 -9.74 -43.75
N GLU A 429 -13.10 -9.82 -44.68
CA GLU A 429 -13.35 -9.76 -46.13
C GLU A 429 -13.30 -11.12 -46.86
N GLY A 430 -13.50 -12.22 -46.13
CA GLY A 430 -13.57 -13.59 -46.64
C GLY A 430 -12.25 -14.37 -46.60
N GLU A 431 -11.16 -13.76 -46.11
CA GLU A 431 -9.92 -14.44 -45.73
C GLU A 431 -9.79 -14.44 -44.19
N PRO A 432 -9.35 -15.54 -43.56
CA PRO A 432 -9.12 -15.55 -42.12
C PRO A 432 -8.15 -14.45 -41.73
N THR A 433 -8.61 -13.54 -40.89
CA THR A 433 -7.90 -12.33 -40.49
C THR A 433 -7.83 -12.29 -38.98
N SER A 434 -6.63 -12.17 -38.42
CA SER A 434 -6.42 -12.01 -36.98
C SER A 434 -6.01 -10.57 -36.67
N PHE A 435 -6.52 -10.02 -35.57
CA PHE A 435 -6.26 -8.64 -35.18
C PHE A 435 -6.07 -8.50 -33.68
N GLU A 436 -5.41 -7.40 -33.30
CA GLU A 436 -5.26 -6.90 -31.94
C GLU A 436 -5.71 -5.44 -31.90
N VAL A 437 -6.39 -5.05 -30.82
CA VAL A 437 -6.88 -3.70 -30.59
C VAL A 437 -6.56 -3.32 -29.16
N THR A 438 -6.00 -2.14 -28.94
CA THR A 438 -5.74 -1.59 -27.61
C THR A 438 -6.38 -0.22 -27.47
N VAL A 439 -6.89 0.07 -26.27
CA VAL A 439 -7.45 1.37 -25.89
C VAL A 439 -6.75 1.90 -24.62
N ASP A 440 -6.89 3.19 -24.32
CA ASP A 440 -6.41 3.78 -23.06
C ASP A 440 -7.46 3.80 -21.93
N GLY A 441 -8.69 3.36 -22.22
CA GLY A 441 -9.73 3.11 -21.22
C GLY A 441 -10.06 1.62 -21.09
N SER A 442 -11.33 1.31 -20.86
CA SER A 442 -11.81 -0.06 -20.67
C SER A 442 -12.59 -0.55 -21.87
N ILE A 443 -12.70 -1.87 -22.00
CA ILE A 443 -13.36 -2.53 -23.12
C ILE A 443 -14.49 -3.41 -22.61
N ASP A 444 -15.65 -3.29 -23.26
CA ASP A 444 -16.73 -4.26 -23.18
C ASP A 444 -17.00 -4.91 -24.55
N LEU A 445 -17.30 -6.20 -24.51
CA LEU A 445 -17.61 -6.97 -25.70
C LEU A 445 -19.10 -7.25 -25.74
N GLU A 446 -19.82 -6.50 -26.58
CA GLU A 446 -21.20 -6.83 -26.93
C GLU A 446 -21.30 -8.28 -27.41
N SER A 447 -22.00 -9.08 -26.62
CA SER A 447 -22.16 -10.54 -26.66
C SER A 447 -22.72 -11.14 -27.96
N SER A 448 -22.89 -10.38 -29.04
CA SER A 448 -23.51 -10.88 -30.27
C SER A 448 -22.63 -11.85 -31.10
N ALA A 449 -21.32 -11.92 -30.82
CA ALA A 449 -20.38 -12.88 -31.44
C ALA A 449 -19.77 -13.91 -30.45
N ALA A 450 -19.91 -13.70 -29.14
CA ALA A 450 -19.26 -14.52 -28.11
C ALA A 450 -19.96 -15.87 -27.82
N GLU A 451 -21.20 -16.05 -28.27
CA GLU A 451 -21.98 -17.25 -27.93
C GLU A 451 -21.51 -18.56 -28.62
N ASP A 452 -20.42 -18.55 -29.40
CA ASP A 452 -19.86 -19.81 -29.96
C ASP A 452 -18.39 -19.74 -30.46
N ASP A 453 -17.64 -18.63 -30.29
CA ASP A 453 -16.29 -18.48 -30.89
C ASP A 453 -15.15 -18.43 -29.84
N GLU A 454 -14.43 -19.54 -29.68
CA GLU A 454 -13.29 -19.68 -28.75
C GLU A 454 -12.01 -18.93 -29.19
N THR A 455 -12.13 -17.90 -30.03
CA THR A 455 -11.01 -17.20 -30.66
C THR A 455 -10.79 -15.76 -30.16
N THR A 456 -11.74 -15.18 -29.43
CA THR A 456 -11.61 -13.83 -28.85
C THR A 456 -11.03 -13.90 -27.44
N THR A 457 -9.96 -13.16 -27.18
CA THR A 457 -9.30 -13.02 -25.87
C THR A 457 -9.23 -11.54 -25.50
N VAL A 458 -9.64 -11.19 -24.29
CA VAL A 458 -9.47 -9.86 -23.71
C VAL A 458 -8.46 -9.95 -22.57
N SER A 459 -7.52 -9.00 -22.52
CA SER A 459 -6.53 -8.88 -21.46
C SER A 459 -6.32 -7.40 -21.14
N GLY A 460 -6.94 -6.92 -20.05
CA GLY A 460 -6.92 -5.49 -19.71
C GLY A 460 -7.62 -4.65 -20.77
N SER A 461 -6.96 -3.60 -21.25
CA SER A 461 -7.45 -2.71 -22.30
C SER A 461 -7.14 -3.19 -23.73
N THR A 462 -6.82 -4.48 -23.91
CA THR A 462 -6.49 -5.08 -25.22
C THR A 462 -7.41 -6.24 -25.58
N VAL A 463 -7.92 -6.25 -26.82
CA VAL A 463 -8.65 -7.35 -27.44
C VAL A 463 -7.81 -7.99 -28.54
N GLN A 464 -7.74 -9.32 -28.53
CA GLN A 464 -7.21 -10.12 -29.63
C GLN A 464 -8.31 -11.03 -30.18
N SER A 465 -8.52 -11.04 -31.49
CA SER A 465 -9.55 -11.90 -32.10
C SER A 465 -9.24 -12.22 -33.56
N SER A 466 -10.13 -13.00 -34.19
CA SER A 466 -10.05 -13.31 -35.62
C SER A 466 -11.43 -13.29 -36.28
N VAL A 467 -11.48 -12.80 -37.52
CA VAL A 467 -12.68 -12.73 -38.36
C VAL A 467 -12.41 -13.36 -39.73
N THR A 468 -13.44 -13.88 -40.40
CA THR A 468 -13.33 -14.31 -41.81
C THR A 468 -14.40 -13.63 -42.65
N ASP A 469 -15.67 -13.97 -42.46
CA ASP A 469 -16.83 -13.35 -43.16
C ASP A 469 -17.74 -12.60 -42.17
N ASP A 470 -17.35 -12.56 -40.89
CA ASP A 470 -18.14 -12.04 -39.77
C ASP A 470 -17.56 -10.70 -39.29
N THR A 471 -18.31 -10.02 -38.40
CA THR A 471 -17.92 -8.75 -37.80
C THR A 471 -17.77 -8.94 -36.29
N VAL A 472 -16.65 -8.50 -35.74
CA VAL A 472 -16.47 -8.35 -34.28
C VAL A 472 -16.76 -6.89 -33.93
N THR A 473 -17.58 -6.69 -32.89
CA THR A 473 -17.91 -5.36 -32.35
C THR A 473 -17.31 -5.25 -30.96
N VAL A 474 -16.63 -4.15 -30.68
CA VAL A 474 -15.98 -3.84 -29.41
C VAL A 474 -16.49 -2.49 -28.95
N GLU A 475 -17.09 -2.43 -27.77
CA GLU A 475 -17.46 -1.16 -27.13
C GLU A 475 -16.35 -0.78 -26.16
N PHE A 476 -15.98 0.49 -26.12
CA PHE A 476 -14.89 0.92 -25.26
C PHE A 476 -15.01 2.37 -24.79
N SER A 477 -14.29 2.67 -23.71
CA SER A 477 -14.12 3.98 -23.14
C SER A 477 -12.69 4.47 -23.39
N GLY A 478 -12.46 5.77 -23.31
CA GLY A 478 -11.16 6.35 -23.66
C GLY A 478 -10.91 6.41 -25.18
N ALA A 479 -9.64 6.44 -25.58
CA ALA A 479 -9.20 6.53 -26.96
C ALA A 479 -8.66 5.19 -27.48
N LEU A 480 -8.91 4.91 -28.75
CA LEU A 480 -8.28 3.83 -29.50
C LEU A 480 -6.79 4.13 -29.68
N THR A 481 -5.92 3.31 -29.11
CA THR A 481 -4.46 3.52 -29.10
C THR A 481 -3.73 2.63 -30.10
N ASP A 482 -4.19 1.40 -30.31
CA ASP A 482 -3.60 0.44 -31.25
C ASP A 482 -4.68 -0.31 -32.03
N VAL A 483 -4.45 -0.50 -33.33
CA VAL A 483 -5.23 -1.41 -34.19
C VAL A 483 -4.27 -2.14 -35.10
N THR A 484 -3.94 -3.37 -34.75
CA THR A 484 -2.99 -4.20 -35.50
C THR A 484 -3.72 -5.33 -36.22
N ILE A 485 -3.61 -5.38 -37.56
CA ILE A 485 -3.98 -6.58 -38.34
C ILE A 485 -2.76 -7.50 -38.44
N ILE A 486 -2.81 -8.63 -37.75
CA ILE A 486 -1.68 -9.58 -37.60
C ILE A 486 -1.50 -10.45 -38.85
N ASP A 487 -2.61 -10.91 -39.43
CA ASP A 487 -2.66 -11.72 -40.65
C ASP A 487 -4.00 -11.50 -41.33
N GLY A 488 -4.08 -11.50 -42.66
CA GLY A 488 -5.31 -11.25 -43.43
C GLY A 488 -5.60 -9.76 -43.73
N ASP A 489 -6.84 -9.47 -44.12
CA ASP A 489 -7.34 -8.14 -44.48
C ASP A 489 -8.74 -7.95 -43.87
N ALA A 490 -8.96 -6.85 -43.15
CA ALA A 490 -10.25 -6.48 -42.57
C ALA A 490 -10.54 -4.99 -42.76
N THR A 491 -11.83 -4.64 -42.81
CA THR A 491 -12.28 -3.25 -42.72
C THR A 491 -12.53 -2.92 -41.26
N VAL A 492 -11.90 -1.85 -40.75
CA VAL A 492 -12.09 -1.36 -39.38
C VAL A 492 -12.93 -0.08 -39.40
N ARG A 493 -13.93 0.01 -38.53
CA ARG A 493 -14.75 1.20 -38.30
C ARG A 493 -14.70 1.62 -36.85
N LEU A 494 -14.50 2.91 -36.60
CA LEU A 494 -14.67 3.54 -35.29
C LEU A 494 -15.86 4.49 -35.38
N ASP A 495 -16.87 4.29 -34.54
CA ASP A 495 -18.11 5.10 -34.49
C ASP A 495 -18.77 5.27 -35.87
N ASP A 496 -18.99 4.15 -36.57
CA ASP A 496 -19.49 4.06 -37.97
C ASP A 496 -18.56 4.62 -39.07
N ASP A 497 -17.46 5.29 -38.73
CA ASP A 497 -16.49 5.84 -39.68
C ASP A 497 -15.37 4.83 -39.97
N VAL A 498 -15.12 4.56 -41.26
CA VAL A 498 -14.01 3.68 -41.68
C VAL A 498 -12.68 4.37 -41.37
N ILE A 499 -11.84 3.69 -40.59
CA ILE A 499 -10.49 4.14 -40.24
C ILE A 499 -9.43 3.30 -40.98
N ASP A 500 -8.24 3.87 -41.15
CA ASP A 500 -7.08 3.12 -41.63
C ASP A 500 -6.35 2.57 -40.40
N SER A 501 -6.15 1.25 -40.32
CA SER A 501 -5.45 0.64 -39.18
C SER A 501 -4.01 1.13 -39.07
N ASP A 502 -3.37 1.50 -40.20
CA ASP A 502 -2.02 2.06 -40.21
C ASP A 502 -1.92 3.45 -39.53
N ASP A 503 -3.06 4.12 -39.29
CA ASP A 503 -3.11 5.40 -38.56
C ASP A 503 -3.10 5.22 -37.03
N TYR A 504 -3.27 3.98 -36.54
CA TYR A 504 -3.36 3.61 -35.12
C TYR A 504 -2.26 2.59 -34.80
N GLY A 505 -1.79 2.57 -33.55
CA GLY A 505 -0.60 1.80 -33.14
C GLY A 505 0.72 2.55 -33.20
N ASP A 506 0.69 3.79 -33.70
CA ASP A 506 1.75 4.79 -33.52
C ASP A 506 1.21 5.91 -32.60
N HIS A 507 1.29 5.70 -31.28
CA HIS A 507 0.92 6.60 -30.17
C HIS A 507 0.60 8.07 -30.54
N LYS A 508 -0.58 8.58 -30.11
CA LYS A 508 -0.99 10.00 -30.01
C LYS A 508 0.16 10.96 -30.33
N LEU A 509 0.25 11.40 -31.60
CA LEU A 509 1.47 12.00 -32.18
C LEU A 509 2.21 12.91 -31.18
N LEU A 510 3.30 12.39 -30.63
CA LEU A 510 4.02 13.09 -29.57
C LEU A 510 4.56 14.43 -30.16
N PRO A 511 4.32 15.57 -29.48
CA PRO A 511 4.40 16.90 -30.09
C PRO A 511 5.83 17.43 -30.26
N HIS A 512 6.82 16.83 -29.62
CA HIS A 512 8.21 17.31 -29.59
C HIS A 512 9.12 16.35 -30.34
N ALA A 513 10.13 16.89 -31.04
CA ALA A 513 11.13 16.11 -31.75
C ALA A 513 12.49 16.28 -31.09
N LEU A 514 13.22 15.17 -30.92
CA LEU A 514 14.65 15.16 -30.65
C LEU A 514 15.34 14.55 -31.87
N VAL A 515 16.36 15.23 -32.40
CA VAL A 515 17.16 14.75 -33.54
C VAL A 515 18.62 14.71 -33.14
N ILE A 516 19.29 13.59 -33.41
CA ILE A 516 20.71 13.35 -33.14
C ILE A 516 21.38 13.06 -34.48
N ASP A 517 22.25 13.98 -34.90
CA ASP A 517 22.88 13.97 -36.23
C ASP A 517 24.36 13.63 -36.13
N GLY A 518 24.72 12.40 -36.52
CA GLY A 518 26.09 11.92 -36.63
C GLY A 518 26.66 11.99 -38.05
N THR A 519 25.97 12.62 -39.02
CA THR A 519 26.38 12.59 -40.44
C THR A 519 27.57 13.47 -40.77
N GLU A 520 27.82 14.52 -39.97
CA GLU A 520 28.96 15.43 -40.15
C GLU A 520 30.23 14.99 -39.39
N ASP A 521 30.16 13.89 -38.62
CA ASP A 521 31.24 13.39 -37.79
C ASP A 521 31.92 12.14 -38.36
N ASP A 522 33.23 12.03 -38.11
CA ASP A 522 34.08 10.95 -38.62
C ASP A 522 34.19 9.75 -37.64
N ASP A 523 33.71 9.90 -36.40
CA ASP A 523 33.74 8.90 -35.32
C ASP A 523 32.32 8.73 -34.73
N PRO A 524 31.91 7.51 -34.32
CA PRO A 524 30.58 7.26 -33.76
C PRO A 524 30.34 8.04 -32.47
N SER A 525 29.07 8.35 -32.20
CA SER A 525 28.64 9.02 -30.97
C SER A 525 27.54 8.21 -30.29
N GLU A 526 27.71 7.90 -29.00
CA GLU A 526 26.70 7.23 -28.19
C GLU A 526 25.89 8.27 -27.40
N TYR A 527 24.59 8.03 -27.22
CA TYR A 527 23.71 8.90 -26.45
C TYR A 527 22.77 8.13 -25.53
N THR A 528 22.34 8.82 -24.47
CA THR A 528 21.27 8.38 -23.58
C THR A 528 20.43 9.59 -23.20
N PHE A 529 19.10 9.48 -23.22
CA PHE A 529 18.23 10.52 -22.73
C PHE A 529 16.97 9.97 -22.06
N THR A 530 16.32 10.81 -21.25
CA THR A 530 15.04 10.50 -20.62
C THR A 530 14.07 11.65 -20.84
N ALA A 531 12.86 11.34 -21.32
CA ALA A 531 11.78 12.31 -21.38
C ALA A 531 10.86 12.15 -20.15
N SER A 532 10.18 13.22 -19.75
CA SER A 532 9.15 13.16 -18.69
C SER A 532 7.83 12.54 -19.17
N GLY A 533 7.80 12.11 -20.44
CA GLY A 533 6.63 11.63 -21.15
C GLY A 533 6.99 10.49 -22.10
N ALA A 534 6.04 10.01 -22.89
CA ALA A 534 6.25 8.95 -23.86
C ALA A 534 7.32 9.34 -24.89
N VAL A 535 8.03 8.34 -25.43
CA VAL A 535 9.04 8.49 -26.48
C VAL A 535 8.88 7.37 -27.49
N VAL A 536 8.97 7.70 -28.77
CA VAL A 536 8.99 6.72 -29.87
C VAL A 536 10.05 7.11 -30.90
N GLU A 537 10.68 6.12 -31.52
CA GLU A 537 11.56 6.33 -32.68
C GLU A 537 10.81 6.93 -33.86
N SER A 538 11.53 7.62 -34.73
CA SER A 538 10.95 8.26 -35.89
C SER A 538 11.89 8.43 -37.06
N THR A 539 11.29 8.39 -38.24
CA THR A 539 11.90 8.80 -39.51
C THR A 539 11.89 10.32 -39.74
N TYR A 540 11.67 11.14 -38.70
CA TYR A 540 11.60 12.59 -38.82
C TYR A 540 12.93 13.16 -39.38
N GLN A 541 12.84 14.05 -40.36
CA GLN A 541 14.00 14.58 -41.11
C GLN A 541 14.85 13.50 -41.82
N ASP A 542 14.21 12.46 -42.34
CA ASP A 542 14.86 11.35 -43.04
C ASP A 542 15.82 10.53 -42.13
N ALA A 543 15.56 10.54 -40.82
CA ALA A 543 16.26 9.72 -39.84
C ALA A 543 15.98 8.21 -40.04
N THR A 544 16.91 7.39 -39.56
CA THR A 544 16.78 5.94 -39.55
C THR A 544 16.05 5.46 -38.29
N ILE A 545 15.34 4.35 -38.43
CA ILE A 545 14.89 3.54 -37.30
C ILE A 545 15.98 2.49 -37.14
N ASP A 546 16.72 2.54 -36.04
CA ASP A 546 17.80 1.59 -35.75
C ASP A 546 17.33 0.57 -34.72
N ASP A 547 17.35 -0.71 -35.07
CA ASP A 547 16.93 -1.77 -34.15
C ASP A 547 17.93 -2.04 -33.02
N ASP A 548 19.12 -1.43 -33.07
CA ASP A 548 20.09 -1.43 -31.98
C ASP A 548 19.77 -0.35 -30.91
N ASP A 549 18.89 0.62 -31.20
CA ASP A 549 18.39 1.57 -30.20
C ASP A 549 17.51 0.85 -29.17
N VAL A 550 17.65 1.25 -27.91
CA VAL A 550 16.92 0.65 -26.78
C VAL A 550 16.07 1.71 -26.11
N ILE A 551 14.75 1.53 -26.20
CA ILE A 551 13.75 2.30 -25.44
C ILE A 551 13.22 1.45 -24.29
N GLU A 552 13.49 1.87 -23.06
CA GLU A 552 12.91 1.28 -21.84
C GLU A 552 12.07 2.35 -21.14
N ALA A 553 10.74 2.19 -21.22
CA ALA A 553 9.75 3.19 -20.80
C ALA A 553 9.98 4.56 -21.46
N GLN A 554 10.53 5.53 -20.71
CA GLN A 554 10.76 6.90 -21.18
C GLN A 554 12.25 7.21 -21.41
N SER A 555 13.13 6.21 -21.21
CA SER A 555 14.57 6.34 -21.37
C SER A 555 15.03 5.65 -22.65
N VAL A 556 15.91 6.33 -23.38
CA VAL A 556 16.44 5.86 -24.66
C VAL A 556 17.96 5.81 -24.59
N THR A 557 18.55 4.74 -25.13
CA THR A 557 19.99 4.62 -25.37
C THR A 557 20.22 4.22 -26.82
N GLY A 558 21.11 4.92 -27.52
CA GLY A 558 21.40 4.67 -28.92
C GLY A 558 22.78 5.17 -29.35
N ASP A 559 23.14 4.98 -30.61
CA ASP A 559 24.37 5.51 -31.19
C ASP A 559 24.23 5.90 -32.66
N VAL A 560 24.94 6.97 -33.07
CA VAL A 560 25.00 7.40 -34.47
C VAL A 560 26.43 7.30 -35.04
N ASP A 561 26.54 6.68 -36.22
CA ASP A 561 27.76 6.58 -37.05
C ASP A 561 27.43 6.91 -38.51
N GLY A 562 27.52 8.18 -38.89
CA GLY A 562 27.26 8.62 -40.27
C GLY A 562 25.78 8.62 -40.69
N HIS A 563 24.84 8.61 -39.73
CA HIS A 563 23.39 8.67 -39.93
C HIS A 563 22.72 9.59 -38.89
N LEU A 564 21.38 9.71 -38.94
CA LEU A 564 20.58 10.48 -38.01
C LEU A 564 19.59 9.56 -37.31
N ASP A 565 19.40 9.80 -36.03
CA ASP A 565 18.28 9.24 -35.28
C ASP A 565 17.33 10.37 -34.90
N ALA A 566 16.04 10.05 -34.86
CA ALA A 566 15.03 10.98 -34.41
C ALA A 566 13.98 10.29 -33.55
N TYR A 567 13.44 11.04 -32.60
CA TYR A 567 12.44 10.57 -31.66
C TYR A 567 11.32 11.59 -31.53
N TRP A 568 10.07 11.11 -31.48
CA TRP A 568 8.96 11.90 -31.00
C TRP A 568 8.79 11.70 -29.50
N PHE A 569 8.57 12.78 -28.76
CA PHE A 569 8.34 12.72 -27.32
C PHE A 569 7.31 13.76 -26.86
N ASP A 570 6.70 13.54 -25.70
CA ASP A 570 5.93 14.55 -24.96
C ASP A 570 6.58 14.86 -23.61
N GLY A 571 6.17 15.96 -22.97
CA GLY A 571 6.84 16.45 -21.76
C GLY A 571 8.19 17.14 -22.04
N ASP A 572 9.12 17.08 -21.09
CA ASP A 572 10.43 17.72 -21.17
C ASP A 572 11.55 16.66 -21.21
N ILE A 573 12.71 16.99 -21.80
CA ILE A 573 13.93 16.16 -21.64
C ILE A 573 14.51 16.42 -20.25
N GLU A 574 14.50 15.39 -19.40
CA GLU A 574 14.91 15.48 -17.99
C GLU A 574 16.41 15.22 -17.81
N ASP A 575 16.95 14.25 -18.54
CA ASP A 575 18.38 13.94 -18.58
C ASP A 575 18.84 13.67 -20.02
N PHE A 576 20.09 14.04 -20.32
CA PHE A 576 20.68 13.84 -21.64
C PHE A 576 22.20 13.74 -21.53
N THR A 577 22.75 12.62 -22.02
CA THR A 577 24.18 12.37 -22.12
C THR A 577 24.55 12.07 -23.57
N LEU A 578 25.61 12.71 -24.06
CA LEU A 578 26.22 12.42 -25.36
C LEU A 578 27.71 12.21 -25.20
N VAL A 579 28.23 11.09 -25.72
CA VAL A 579 29.64 10.75 -25.77
C VAL A 579 30.05 10.66 -27.24
N GLY A 580 30.58 11.76 -27.76
CA GLY A 580 30.96 11.88 -29.16
C GLY A 580 30.91 13.33 -29.63
N ASN A 581 30.72 13.53 -30.94
CA ASN A 581 30.66 14.86 -31.54
C ASN A 581 29.32 15.16 -32.25
N ALA A 582 28.38 14.20 -32.29
CA ALA A 582 27.08 14.37 -32.94
C ALA A 582 26.36 15.66 -32.51
N THR A 583 25.60 16.24 -33.43
CA THR A 583 24.79 17.43 -33.15
C THR A 583 23.41 17.02 -32.64
N VAL A 584 22.92 17.72 -31.62
CA VAL A 584 21.62 17.43 -31.00
C VAL A 584 20.71 18.65 -31.18
N ASP A 585 19.51 18.41 -31.72
CA ASP A 585 18.49 19.43 -31.91
C ASP A 585 17.18 19.00 -31.23
N ILE A 586 16.70 19.81 -30.30
CA ILE A 586 15.43 19.59 -29.59
C ILE A 586 14.44 20.64 -30.06
N GLN A 587 13.29 20.19 -30.52
CA GLN A 587 12.24 21.04 -31.05
C GLN A 587 10.92 20.75 -30.32
N TYR A 588 10.39 21.75 -29.63
CA TYR A 588 9.11 21.64 -28.95
C TYR A 588 7.96 22.10 -29.85
N ASN A 589 6.87 21.33 -29.85
CA ASN A 589 5.61 21.58 -30.56
C ASN A 589 5.80 21.68 -32.09
N VAL A 590 6.53 20.74 -32.68
CA VAL A 590 6.84 20.70 -34.12
C VAL A 590 5.65 20.24 -34.93
N ARG A 591 4.86 19.33 -34.38
CA ARG A 591 3.59 18.90 -34.94
C ARG A 591 2.54 19.89 -34.41
N GLU A 592 2.06 20.79 -35.28
CA GLU A 592 0.91 21.64 -34.96
C GLU A 592 -0.28 20.71 -34.68
N GLN A 593 -0.77 20.73 -33.44
CA GLN A 593 -2.04 20.13 -33.05
C GLN A 593 -3.16 21.17 -33.13
#